data_AF-A0A973PWS8-F1
#
_entry.id   AF-A0A973PWS8-F1
#
_cell.length_a   1.000
_cell.length_b   1.000
_cell.length_c   1.000
_cell.angle_alpha   90.00
_cell.angle_beta   90.00
_cell.angle_gamma   90.00
#
_symmetry.space_group_name_H-M   'P 1'
#
loop_
_entity.id
_entity.type
_entity.pdbx_description
1 polymer ?
#
loop_
_entity_poly.entity_id
_entity_poly.type
_entity_poly.pdbx_seq_one_letter_code
_entity_poly.pdbx_strand_id
1 'polypeptide(L)'
;MGVTDPAGPVMDRDEVDRALARLGAEHEAIETSLLALQDHAGRRLLEGAQLTGITKERWAAAEASITLLWAYFDAYTDALRSAREIRSRRRWSSREDLVELTELLRGESVTVAGSTTATANAPTLLSASGKLSRQYSLAALVDLMNELYASSLDMVVAADAVWSALPARIDLLAAELQRTRTLAHSVGVRPGEHPSGDDLERITRTLTTLREQVISDPLAYWIPAQGSSAPGGGRPDTTVYDREARALEEVRREIDAVLTVRQDAEQRLVKLRDVLSRADRT
;
A
#
# COMPACT_ATOMS: atom_id res chain seq x y z
N MET A 1 -25.16 47.14 11.74
CA MET A 1 -25.95 45.88 11.86
C MET A 1 -26.05 45.27 10.48
N GLY A 2 -25.65 44.01 10.35
CA GLY A 2 -25.62 43.27 9.10
C GLY A 2 -24.80 42.01 9.34
N VAL A 3 -25.29 41.15 10.24
CA VAL A 3 -24.73 39.81 10.43
C VAL A 3 -25.07 39.06 9.15
N THR A 4 -24.09 38.88 8.28
CA THR A 4 -24.18 37.97 7.14
C THR A 4 -24.24 36.55 7.72
N ASP A 5 -25.43 35.98 7.70
CA ASP A 5 -25.67 34.59 8.07
C ASP A 5 -24.83 33.69 7.15
N PRO A 6 -23.92 32.85 7.68
CA PRO A 6 -23.00 32.05 6.85
C PRO A 6 -23.71 31.06 5.92
N ALA A 7 -25.00 30.77 6.13
CA ALA A 7 -25.80 29.85 5.31
C ALA A 7 -26.37 30.46 4.00
N GLY A 8 -26.23 31.77 3.79
CA GLY A 8 -26.86 32.47 2.66
C GLY A 8 -28.39 32.58 2.77
N PRO A 9 -29.09 33.03 1.72
CA PRO A 9 -30.56 33.09 1.75
C PRO A 9 -31.18 31.69 1.91
N VAL A 10 -32.28 31.63 2.68
CA VAL A 10 -33.07 30.41 2.93
C VAL A 10 -33.42 29.74 1.60
N MET A 11 -33.13 28.45 1.50
CA MET A 11 -33.36 27.67 0.29
C MET A 11 -34.85 27.54 -0.02
N ASP A 12 -35.18 27.53 -1.31
CA ASP A 12 -36.52 27.15 -1.75
C ASP A 12 -36.69 25.62 -1.74
N ARG A 13 -37.93 25.15 -1.97
CA ARG A 13 -38.26 23.72 -1.89
C ARG A 13 -37.54 22.90 -2.95
N ASP A 14 -37.44 23.41 -4.18
CA ASP A 14 -36.84 22.72 -5.30
C ASP A 14 -35.31 22.69 -5.15
N GLU A 15 -34.73 23.73 -4.55
CA GLU A 15 -33.33 23.77 -4.12
C GLU A 15 -33.01 22.73 -3.05
N VAL A 16 -33.86 22.60 -2.02
CA VAL A 16 -33.70 21.58 -0.97
C VAL A 16 -33.80 20.18 -1.55
N ASP A 17 -34.79 19.91 -2.40
CA ASP A 17 -34.97 18.59 -3.02
C ASP A 17 -33.78 18.21 -3.92
N ARG A 18 -33.26 19.17 -4.70
CA ARG A 18 -32.04 18.97 -5.49
C ARG A 18 -30.81 18.75 -4.60
N ALA A 19 -30.71 19.45 -3.48
CA ALA A 19 -29.59 19.28 -2.55
C ALA A 19 -29.63 17.90 -1.88
N LEU A 20 -30.80 17.45 -1.41
CA LEU A 20 -30.98 16.13 -0.82
C LEU A 20 -30.73 15.00 -1.83
N ALA A 21 -31.14 15.18 -3.09
CA ALA A 21 -30.86 14.22 -4.16
C ALA A 21 -29.35 14.11 -4.43
N ARG A 22 -28.64 15.25 -4.51
CA ARG A 22 -27.18 15.29 -4.70
C ARG A 22 -26.44 14.63 -3.52
N LEU A 23 -26.77 15.01 -2.29
CA LEU A 23 -26.16 14.44 -1.09
C LEU A 23 -26.46 12.94 -0.94
N GLY A 24 -27.62 12.49 -1.44
CA GLY A 24 -27.95 11.07 -1.53
C GLY A 24 -27.04 10.31 -2.50
N ALA A 25 -26.82 10.84 -3.69
CA ALA A 25 -25.89 10.22 -4.64
C ALA A 25 -24.44 10.24 -4.12
N GLU A 26 -24.03 11.32 -3.45
CA GLU A 26 -22.72 11.44 -2.79
C GLU A 26 -22.57 10.43 -1.65
N HIS A 27 -23.61 10.23 -0.84
CA HIS A 27 -23.65 9.22 0.22
C HIS A 27 -23.40 7.81 -0.34
N GLU A 28 -24.13 7.41 -1.39
CA GLU A 28 -23.98 6.10 -2.04
C GLU A 28 -22.57 5.91 -2.65
N ALA A 29 -22.00 6.97 -3.25
CA ALA A 29 -20.66 6.94 -3.81
C ALA A 29 -19.57 6.78 -2.72
N ILE A 30 -19.72 7.48 -1.60
CA ILE A 30 -18.83 7.37 -0.45
C ILE A 30 -18.94 5.96 0.15
N GLU A 31 -20.15 5.47 0.38
CA GLU A 31 -20.39 4.12 0.92
C GLU A 31 -19.70 3.04 0.08
N THR A 32 -19.91 3.10 -1.24
CA THR A 32 -19.28 2.19 -2.20
C THR A 32 -17.75 2.24 -2.11
N SER A 33 -17.18 3.44 -1.99
CA SER A 33 -15.73 3.64 -1.89
C SER A 33 -15.16 3.09 -0.57
N LEU A 34 -15.88 3.27 0.54
CA LEU A 34 -15.47 2.74 1.85
C LEU A 34 -15.51 1.20 1.89
N LEU A 35 -16.56 0.60 1.32
CA LEU A 35 -16.66 -0.85 1.18
C LEU A 35 -15.53 -1.40 0.29
N ALA A 36 -15.22 -0.74 -0.82
CA ALA A 36 -14.09 -1.12 -1.67
C ALA A 36 -12.75 -1.07 -0.92
N LEU A 37 -12.53 -0.06 -0.06
CA LEU A 37 -11.33 0.02 0.79
C LEU A 37 -11.30 -1.10 1.85
N GLN A 38 -12.47 -1.47 2.40
CA GLN A 38 -12.58 -2.57 3.35
C GLN A 38 -12.26 -3.94 2.73
N ASP A 39 -12.75 -4.17 1.51
CA ASP A 39 -12.58 -5.44 0.80
C ASP A 39 -11.23 -5.56 0.06
N HIS A 40 -10.40 -4.52 0.11
CA HIS A 40 -9.14 -4.48 -0.61
C HIS A 40 -8.18 -5.60 -0.15
N ALA A 41 -7.59 -6.32 -1.12
CA ALA A 41 -6.69 -7.44 -0.85
C ALA A 41 -5.47 -7.05 0.00
N GLY A 42 -4.78 -5.96 -0.36
CA GLY A 42 -3.70 -5.38 0.45
C GLY A 42 -4.06 -5.12 1.91
N ARG A 43 -5.28 -4.63 2.19
CA ARG A 43 -5.74 -4.39 3.57
C ARG A 43 -5.86 -5.70 4.35
N ARG A 44 -6.51 -6.71 3.77
CA ARG A 44 -6.64 -8.03 4.40
C ARG A 44 -5.28 -8.66 4.71
N LEU A 45 -4.29 -8.44 3.84
CA LEU A 45 -2.93 -8.91 4.07
C LEU A 45 -2.24 -8.13 5.20
N LEU A 46 -2.40 -6.81 5.26
CA LEU A 46 -1.88 -5.97 6.36
C LEU A 46 -2.47 -6.36 7.72
N GLU A 47 -3.77 -6.65 7.78
CA GLU A 47 -4.44 -7.10 9.00
C GLU A 47 -3.98 -8.49 9.47
N GLY A 48 -3.59 -9.38 8.55
CA GLY A 48 -3.19 -10.76 8.86
C GLY A 48 -1.69 -10.97 9.06
N ALA A 49 -0.85 -10.03 8.65
CA ALA A 49 0.60 -10.19 8.66
C ALA A 49 1.26 -9.71 9.97
N GLN A 50 2.39 -10.33 10.33
CA GLN A 50 3.26 -9.79 11.39
C GLN A 50 4.10 -8.64 10.82
N LEU A 51 3.53 -7.43 10.88
CA LEU A 51 4.15 -6.23 10.33
C LEU A 51 5.32 -5.75 11.19
N THR A 52 6.37 -5.26 10.54
CA THR A 52 7.53 -4.63 11.17
C THR A 52 7.88 -3.30 10.50
N GLY A 53 8.83 -2.57 11.08
CA GLY A 53 9.40 -1.36 10.50
C GLY A 53 8.38 -0.30 10.10
N ILE A 54 8.59 0.29 8.92
CA ILE A 54 7.81 1.43 8.42
C ILE A 54 6.36 1.02 8.15
N THR A 55 6.15 -0.20 7.64
CA THR A 55 4.82 -0.72 7.36
C THR A 55 3.98 -0.78 8.64
N LYS A 56 4.54 -1.27 9.75
CA LYS A 56 3.82 -1.33 11.03
C LYS A 56 3.41 0.05 11.53
N GLU A 57 4.34 1.01 11.53
CA GLU A 57 4.08 2.37 12.02
C GLU A 57 3.01 3.06 11.20
N ARG A 58 3.16 3.02 9.87
CA ARG A 58 2.22 3.69 8.98
C ARG A 58 0.86 2.96 8.99
N TRP A 59 0.82 1.62 9.07
CA TRP A 59 -0.44 0.86 9.16
C TRP A 59 -1.24 1.21 10.41
N ALA A 60 -0.60 1.34 11.58
CA ALA A 60 -1.29 1.74 12.80
C ALA A 60 -1.95 3.13 12.66
N ALA A 61 -1.28 4.07 11.98
CA ALA A 61 -1.85 5.39 11.69
C ALA A 61 -3.02 5.30 10.69
N ALA A 62 -2.91 4.45 9.66
CA ALA A 62 -3.97 4.23 8.69
C ALA A 62 -5.20 3.54 9.32
N GLU A 63 -5.01 2.59 10.23
CA GLU A 63 -6.10 1.92 10.95
C GLU A 63 -6.90 2.91 11.81
N ALA A 64 -6.20 3.80 12.52
CA ALA A 64 -6.84 4.89 13.26
C ALA A 64 -7.60 5.85 12.31
N SER A 65 -7.03 6.14 11.13
CA SER A 65 -7.65 7.00 10.12
C SER A 65 -8.90 6.35 9.51
N ILE A 66 -8.86 5.04 9.22
CA ILE A 66 -10.01 4.26 8.73
C ILE A 66 -11.12 4.22 9.80
N THR A 67 -10.76 4.06 11.07
CA THR A 67 -11.74 4.10 12.17
C THR A 67 -12.43 5.45 12.24
N LEU A 68 -11.67 6.53 12.12
CA LEU A 68 -12.21 7.90 12.10
C LEU A 68 -13.09 8.14 10.86
N LEU A 69 -12.68 7.62 9.71
CA LEU A 69 -13.41 7.73 8.44
C LEU A 69 -14.81 7.12 8.55
N TRP A 70 -14.96 5.95 9.16
CA TRP A 70 -16.27 5.35 9.42
C TRP A 70 -17.09 6.17 10.41
N ALA A 71 -16.49 6.69 11.48
CA ALA A 71 -17.20 7.56 12.42
C ALA A 71 -17.72 8.85 11.74
N TYR A 72 -16.96 9.41 10.81
CA TYR A 72 -17.40 10.55 9.99
C TYR A 72 -18.51 10.17 9.02
N PHE A 73 -18.44 9.00 8.39
CA PHE A 73 -19.50 8.49 7.53
C PHE A 73 -20.81 8.25 8.28
N ASP A 74 -20.75 7.71 9.50
CA ASP A 74 -21.92 7.50 10.35
C ASP A 74 -22.58 8.85 10.71
N ALA A 75 -21.77 9.84 11.12
CA ALA A 75 -22.26 11.18 11.43
C ALA A 75 -22.89 11.88 10.19
N TYR A 76 -22.30 11.70 9.01
CA TYR A 76 -22.84 12.18 7.74
C TYR A 76 -24.18 11.50 7.41
N THR A 77 -24.26 10.18 7.59
CA THR A 77 -25.47 9.38 7.38
C THR A 77 -26.60 9.82 8.30
N ASP A 78 -26.30 10.08 9.57
CA ASP A 78 -27.25 10.57 10.55
C ASP A 78 -27.80 11.95 10.20
N ALA A 79 -26.93 12.88 9.80
CA ALA A 79 -27.35 14.21 9.37
C ALA A 79 -28.26 14.15 8.12
N LEU A 80 -27.89 13.33 7.13
CA LEU A 80 -28.70 13.14 5.92
C LEU A 80 -30.05 12.49 6.23
N ARG A 81 -30.09 11.54 7.16
CA ARG A 81 -31.33 10.93 7.66
C ARG A 81 -32.22 11.97 8.35
N SER A 82 -31.68 12.78 9.25
CA SER A 82 -32.43 13.87 9.91
C SER A 82 -33.00 14.86 8.90
N ALA A 83 -32.24 15.24 7.87
CA ALA A 83 -32.72 16.12 6.80
C ALA A 83 -33.90 15.51 6.02
N ARG A 84 -33.84 14.21 5.72
CA ARG A 84 -34.93 13.45 5.07
C ARG A 84 -36.14 13.26 5.98
N GLU A 85 -35.94 13.11 7.29
CA GLU A 85 -37.04 13.02 8.25
C GLU A 85 -37.80 14.34 8.31
N ILE A 86 -37.10 15.48 8.38
CA ILE A 86 -37.72 16.80 8.25
C ILE A 86 -38.50 16.84 6.91
N ARG A 87 -37.93 16.31 5.81
CA ARG A 87 -38.58 16.16 4.47
C ARG A 87 -39.90 15.47 4.44
N SER A 88 -40.04 14.46 5.27
CA SER A 88 -41.24 13.65 5.33
C SER A 88 -42.35 14.25 6.19
N ARG A 89 -42.08 15.30 6.98
CA ARG A 89 -43.08 15.88 7.91
C ARG A 89 -44.26 16.47 7.12
N ARG A 90 -45.49 16.13 7.55
CA ARG A 90 -46.74 16.68 6.97
C ARG A 90 -46.82 18.21 6.98
N ARG A 91 -46.04 18.89 7.82
CA ARG A 91 -46.00 20.36 7.99
C ARG A 91 -44.87 21.07 7.23
N TRP A 92 -44.05 20.36 6.45
CA TRP A 92 -42.89 20.83 5.66
C TRP A 92 -43.11 22.12 4.83
N SER A 93 -44.35 22.56 4.63
CA SER A 93 -44.63 23.83 3.99
C SER A 93 -44.22 25.07 4.80
N SER A 94 -43.82 24.93 6.08
CA SER A 94 -43.52 26.06 6.95
C SER A 94 -42.16 26.71 6.63
N ARG A 95 -42.05 28.03 6.83
CA ARG A 95 -40.79 28.76 6.67
C ARG A 95 -39.74 28.35 7.72
N GLU A 96 -40.18 27.91 8.89
CA GLU A 96 -39.32 27.43 9.97
C GLU A 96 -38.62 26.13 9.56
N ASP A 97 -39.33 25.18 8.94
CA ASP A 97 -38.72 23.94 8.43
C ASP A 97 -37.65 24.24 7.35
N LEU A 98 -37.90 25.20 6.45
CA LEU A 98 -36.93 25.59 5.42
C LEU A 98 -35.67 26.24 5.99
N VAL A 99 -35.78 26.99 7.10
CA VAL A 99 -34.63 27.54 7.82
C VAL A 99 -33.85 26.40 8.49
N GLU A 100 -34.53 25.51 9.21
CA GLU A 100 -33.92 24.33 9.86
C GLU A 100 -33.12 23.48 8.84
N LEU A 101 -33.67 23.27 7.65
CA LEU A 101 -32.99 22.53 6.57
C LEU A 101 -31.84 23.30 5.95
N THR A 102 -31.98 24.61 5.77
CA THR A 102 -30.89 25.41 5.20
C THR A 102 -29.69 25.39 6.13
N GLU A 103 -29.91 25.50 7.45
CA GLU A 103 -28.87 25.36 8.46
C GLU A 103 -28.26 23.96 8.48
N LEU A 104 -29.07 22.91 8.35
CA LEU A 104 -28.54 21.54 8.33
C LEU A 104 -27.70 21.28 7.08
N LEU A 105 -28.15 21.74 5.90
CA LEU A 105 -27.53 21.45 4.61
C LEU A 105 -26.33 22.35 4.28
N ARG A 106 -26.30 23.60 4.77
CA ARG A 106 -25.23 24.57 4.49
C ARG A 106 -24.43 25.00 5.72
N GLY A 107 -25.02 24.91 6.91
CA GLY A 107 -24.39 25.32 8.17
C GLY A 107 -23.48 24.23 8.76
N GLU A 108 -22.86 24.56 9.90
CA GLU A 108 -22.03 23.65 10.69
C GLU A 108 -22.91 22.81 11.64
N SER A 109 -23.65 21.86 11.08
CA SER A 109 -24.68 21.11 11.81
C SER A 109 -24.20 19.75 12.33
N VAL A 110 -23.11 19.20 11.78
CA VAL A 110 -22.65 17.85 12.12
C VAL A 110 -21.66 17.93 13.29
N THR A 111 -22.06 17.43 14.45
CA THR A 111 -21.20 17.39 15.63
C THR A 111 -20.53 16.03 15.72
N VAL A 112 -19.20 16.00 15.64
CA VAL A 112 -18.41 14.77 15.83
C VAL A 112 -17.60 14.88 17.12
N ALA A 113 -17.58 13.80 17.91
CA ALA A 113 -16.72 13.72 19.09
C ALA A 113 -15.24 13.80 18.66
N GLY A 114 -14.48 14.67 19.32
CA GLY A 114 -13.05 14.81 19.04
C GLY A 114 -12.29 13.55 19.44
N SER A 115 -11.90 12.72 18.47
CA SER A 115 -11.00 11.60 18.74
C SER A 115 -9.58 12.14 18.93
N THR A 116 -9.10 12.12 20.18
CA THR A 116 -7.78 12.64 20.56
C THR A 116 -6.61 11.85 19.96
N THR A 117 -6.85 10.63 19.48
CA THR A 117 -5.82 9.74 18.91
C THR A 117 -5.59 9.95 17.41
N ALA A 118 -6.60 10.39 16.66
CA ALA A 118 -6.49 10.57 15.21
C ALA A 118 -5.89 11.94 14.83
N THR A 119 -6.01 12.96 15.69
CA THR A 119 -5.47 14.31 15.43
C THR A 119 -3.96 14.44 15.65
N ALA A 120 -3.28 13.41 16.19
CA ALA A 120 -1.84 13.47 16.45
C ALA A 120 -0.99 13.34 15.17
N ASN A 121 -1.53 12.71 14.11
CA ASN A 121 -0.79 12.36 12.89
C ASN A 121 -1.34 12.99 11.59
N ALA A 122 -2.35 13.85 11.66
CA ALA A 122 -2.82 14.60 10.50
C ALA A 122 -1.82 15.73 10.16
N PRO A 123 -1.50 15.96 8.87
CA PRO A 123 -0.61 17.05 8.49
C PRO A 123 -1.22 18.38 8.94
N THR A 124 -0.36 19.21 9.50
CA THR A 124 -0.62 20.50 10.14
C THR A 124 -1.54 21.41 9.33
N LEU A 125 -2.85 21.29 9.54
CA LEU A 125 -3.79 22.39 9.45
C LEU A 125 -4.77 22.24 10.61
N LEU A 126 -4.82 23.28 11.46
CA LEU A 126 -5.69 23.44 12.63
C LEU A 126 -5.13 22.85 13.92
N SER A 127 -4.12 23.54 14.44
CA SER A 127 -3.88 23.63 15.88
C SER A 127 -5.17 24.09 16.57
N ALA A 128 -5.92 23.15 17.15
CA ALA A 128 -7.05 23.44 18.03
C ALA A 128 -7.13 22.37 19.12
N SER A 129 -6.39 22.64 20.19
CA SER A 129 -6.59 22.18 21.56
C SER A 129 -7.94 21.50 21.85
N GLY A 130 -7.89 20.25 22.33
CA GLY A 130 -8.73 19.74 23.42
C GLY A 130 -10.25 19.92 23.40
N LYS A 131 -10.89 20.17 22.25
CA LYS A 131 -12.36 20.23 22.17
C LYS A 131 -12.93 18.81 22.10
N LEU A 132 -13.72 18.43 23.11
CA LEU A 132 -14.42 17.14 23.18
C LEU A 132 -15.41 16.91 22.03
N SER A 133 -15.84 17.98 21.35
CA SER A 133 -16.69 17.92 20.16
C SER A 133 -16.33 19.03 19.17
N ARG A 134 -16.43 18.73 17.88
CA ARG A 134 -16.22 19.69 16.79
C ARG A 134 -17.40 19.65 15.83
N GLN A 135 -17.80 20.83 15.37
CA GLN A 135 -18.86 21.00 14.39
C GLN A 135 -18.27 21.16 13.00
N TYR A 136 -18.89 20.51 12.02
CA TYR A 136 -18.52 20.54 10.62
C TYR A 136 -19.77 20.75 9.77
N SER A 137 -19.61 21.42 8.63
CA SER A 137 -20.61 21.33 7.56
C SER A 137 -20.50 19.98 6.85
N LEU A 138 -21.56 19.57 6.15
CA LEU A 138 -21.55 18.34 5.36
C LEU A 138 -20.42 18.32 4.32
N ALA A 139 -20.20 19.44 3.64
CA ALA A 139 -19.13 19.57 2.65
C ALA A 139 -17.73 19.43 3.29
N ALA A 140 -17.49 20.12 4.42
CA ALA A 140 -16.21 20.01 5.11
C ALA A 140 -15.95 18.60 5.66
N LEU A 141 -17.00 17.89 6.08
CA LEU A 141 -16.90 16.51 6.52
C LEU A 141 -16.49 15.59 5.36
N VAL A 142 -17.09 15.77 4.18
CA VAL A 142 -16.72 15.01 2.98
C VAL A 142 -15.27 15.29 2.56
N ASP A 143 -14.83 16.55 2.59
CA ASP A 143 -13.44 16.90 2.27
C ASP A 143 -12.45 16.18 3.20
N LEU A 144 -12.70 16.20 4.50
CA LEU A 144 -11.90 15.46 5.50
C LEU A 144 -11.93 13.95 5.25
N MET A 145 -13.11 13.39 4.93
CA MET A 145 -13.25 11.98 4.60
C MET A 145 -12.44 11.61 3.35
N ASN A 146 -12.45 12.45 2.32
CA ASN A 146 -11.70 12.23 1.09
C ASN A 146 -10.18 12.24 1.33
N GLU A 147 -9.69 13.13 2.20
CA GLU A 147 -8.27 13.17 2.58
C GLU A 147 -7.84 11.90 3.35
N LEU A 148 -8.63 11.50 4.35
CA LEU A 148 -8.38 10.27 5.10
C LEU A 148 -8.47 9.04 4.19
N TYR A 149 -9.49 8.97 3.33
CA TYR A 149 -9.65 7.91 2.35
C TYR A 149 -8.44 7.81 1.41
N ALA A 150 -8.01 8.93 0.80
CA ALA A 150 -6.91 8.95 -0.14
C ALA A 150 -5.59 8.49 0.50
N SER A 151 -5.29 8.98 1.71
CA SER A 151 -4.08 8.58 2.45
C SER A 151 -4.08 7.11 2.89
N SER A 152 -5.23 6.60 3.36
CA SER A 152 -5.39 5.18 3.71
C SER A 152 -5.31 4.27 2.48
N LEU A 153 -5.95 4.67 1.38
CA LEU A 153 -5.93 3.92 0.13
C LEU A 153 -4.52 3.88 -0.48
N ASP A 154 -3.81 5.01 -0.51
CA ASP A 154 -2.43 5.09 -1.04
C ASP A 154 -1.51 4.06 -0.39
N MET A 155 -1.57 3.96 0.94
CA MET A 155 -0.84 2.94 1.68
C MET A 155 -1.22 1.51 1.28
N VAL A 156 -2.52 1.22 1.27
CA VAL A 156 -3.03 -0.13 1.03
C VAL A 156 -2.64 -0.60 -0.37
N VAL A 157 -2.75 0.28 -1.36
CA VAL A 157 -2.34 0.03 -2.74
C VAL A 157 -0.82 -0.12 -2.85
N ALA A 158 -0.03 0.71 -2.16
CA ALA A 158 1.43 0.60 -2.16
C ALA A 158 1.91 -0.75 -1.60
N ALA A 159 1.34 -1.20 -0.47
CA ALA A 159 1.65 -2.49 0.12
C ALA A 159 1.25 -3.65 -0.81
N ASP A 160 0.04 -3.59 -1.37
CA ASP A 160 -0.46 -4.58 -2.33
C ASP A 160 0.42 -4.71 -3.57
N ALA A 161 0.87 -3.58 -4.12
CA ALA A 161 1.74 -3.55 -5.29
C ALA A 161 3.10 -4.21 -5.02
N VAL A 162 3.69 -3.98 -3.83
CA VAL A 162 4.94 -4.63 -3.43
C VAL A 162 4.76 -6.13 -3.26
N TRP A 163 3.72 -6.56 -2.53
CA TRP A 163 3.44 -7.98 -2.30
C TRP A 163 3.00 -8.74 -3.55
N SER A 164 2.37 -8.07 -4.51
CA SER A 164 2.04 -8.68 -5.81
C SER A 164 3.26 -8.83 -6.72
N ALA A 165 4.29 -7.99 -6.55
CA ALA A 165 5.43 -7.95 -7.46
C ALA A 165 6.68 -8.68 -6.96
N LEU A 166 7.11 -8.45 -5.72
CA LEU A 166 8.43 -8.88 -5.24
C LEU A 166 8.51 -10.36 -4.80
N PRO A 167 7.57 -10.91 -4.00
CA PRO A 167 7.62 -12.29 -3.54
C PRO A 167 7.89 -13.32 -4.64
N ALA A 168 7.08 -13.32 -5.70
CA ALA A 168 7.22 -14.27 -6.80
C ALA A 168 8.56 -14.11 -7.55
N ARG A 169 9.04 -12.87 -7.70
CA ARG A 169 10.34 -12.60 -8.35
C ARG A 169 11.51 -13.12 -7.52
N ILE A 170 11.47 -12.91 -6.21
CA ILE A 170 12.49 -13.42 -5.28
C ILE A 170 12.49 -14.95 -5.31
N ASP A 171 11.31 -15.58 -5.28
CA ASP A 171 11.18 -17.04 -5.32
C ASP A 171 11.73 -17.63 -6.63
N LEU A 172 11.50 -16.96 -7.77
CA LEU A 172 12.10 -17.34 -9.06
C LEU A 172 13.64 -17.25 -9.06
N LEU A 173 14.19 -16.17 -8.50
CA LEU A 173 15.64 -15.99 -8.41
C LEU A 173 16.28 -16.97 -7.43
N ALA A 174 15.62 -17.27 -6.31
CA ALA A 174 16.05 -18.29 -5.36
C ALA A 174 16.08 -19.68 -6.00
N ALA A 175 15.11 -20.00 -6.87
CA ALA A 175 15.12 -21.25 -7.63
C ALA A 175 16.29 -21.33 -8.63
N GLU A 176 16.63 -20.23 -9.32
CA GLU A 176 17.81 -20.17 -10.20
C GLU A 176 19.11 -20.28 -9.41
N LEU A 177 19.18 -19.63 -8.26
CA LEU A 177 20.32 -19.74 -7.34
C LEU A 177 20.54 -21.19 -6.93
N GLN A 178 19.47 -21.90 -6.56
CA GLN A 178 19.58 -23.31 -6.18
C GLN A 178 20.09 -24.19 -7.32
N ARG A 179 19.62 -23.97 -8.56
CA ARG A 179 20.14 -24.68 -9.75
C ARG A 179 21.64 -24.41 -9.95
N THR A 180 22.04 -23.15 -9.84
CA THR A 180 23.44 -22.73 -9.98
C THR A 180 24.32 -23.33 -8.88
N ARG A 181 23.82 -23.40 -7.64
CA ARG A 181 24.51 -24.09 -6.53
C ARG A 181 24.71 -25.57 -6.79
N THR A 182 23.71 -26.28 -7.34
CA THR A 182 23.86 -27.68 -7.71
C THR A 182 24.92 -27.87 -8.80
N LEU A 183 24.94 -26.98 -9.80
CA LEU A 183 25.95 -26.99 -10.86
C LEU A 183 27.35 -26.73 -10.30
N ALA A 184 27.52 -25.65 -9.51
CA ALA A 184 28.75 -25.34 -8.78
C ALA A 184 29.24 -26.55 -7.97
N HIS A 185 28.30 -27.23 -7.31
CA HIS A 185 28.65 -28.37 -6.47
C HIS A 185 29.25 -29.53 -7.29
N SER A 186 28.71 -29.79 -8.48
CA SER A 186 29.17 -30.85 -9.38
C SER A 186 30.59 -30.63 -9.93
N VAL A 187 31.05 -29.37 -9.94
CA VAL A 187 32.35 -28.97 -10.50
C VAL A 187 33.42 -28.74 -9.46
N GLY A 188 33.09 -28.96 -8.18
CA GLY A 188 34.02 -28.76 -7.07
C GLY A 188 34.08 -27.31 -6.58
N VAL A 189 33.22 -26.40 -7.06
CA VAL A 189 33.09 -25.07 -6.48
C VAL A 189 32.38 -25.23 -5.13
N ARG A 190 33.07 -24.85 -4.06
CA ARG A 190 32.60 -24.93 -2.66
C ARG A 190 32.82 -23.58 -1.96
N PRO A 191 31.93 -23.18 -1.05
CA PRO A 191 32.22 -22.05 -0.15
C PRO A 191 33.52 -22.29 0.63
N GLY A 192 34.33 -21.25 0.80
CA GLY A 192 35.64 -21.27 1.45
C GLY A 192 36.79 -21.78 0.58
N GLU A 193 36.49 -22.51 -0.50
CA GLU A 193 37.51 -23.05 -1.42
C GLU A 193 37.56 -22.26 -2.75
N HIS A 194 36.44 -21.66 -3.15
CA HIS A 194 36.32 -20.92 -4.40
C HIS A 194 35.48 -19.64 -4.23
N PRO A 195 35.92 -18.48 -4.76
CA PRO A 195 35.19 -17.21 -4.65
C PRO A 195 33.72 -17.28 -5.07
N SER A 196 33.44 -17.92 -6.22
CA SER A 196 32.05 -18.11 -6.69
C SER A 196 31.19 -18.94 -5.71
N GLY A 197 31.79 -19.81 -4.89
CA GLY A 197 31.09 -20.53 -3.83
C GLY A 197 30.68 -19.61 -2.68
N ASP A 198 31.57 -18.69 -2.29
CA ASP A 198 31.30 -17.66 -1.28
C ASP A 198 30.23 -16.68 -1.75
N ASP A 199 30.26 -16.29 -3.02
CA ASP A 199 29.24 -15.43 -3.62
C ASP A 199 27.87 -16.10 -3.65
N LEU A 200 27.78 -17.39 -4.00
CA LEU A 200 26.50 -18.11 -3.93
C LEU A 200 25.94 -18.14 -2.50
N GLU A 201 26.78 -18.26 -1.48
CA GLU A 201 26.34 -18.21 -0.08
C GLU A 201 25.88 -16.80 0.32
N ARG A 202 26.63 -15.77 -0.07
CA ARG A 202 26.26 -14.37 0.13
C ARG A 202 24.91 -14.04 -0.50
N ILE A 203 24.73 -14.37 -1.78
CA ILE A 203 23.46 -14.16 -2.51
C ILE A 203 22.32 -14.90 -1.82
N THR A 204 22.56 -16.15 -1.37
CA THR A 204 21.55 -16.93 -0.63
C THR A 204 21.07 -16.17 0.61
N ARG A 205 22.02 -15.71 1.43
CA ARG A 205 21.69 -14.96 2.65
C ARG A 205 20.93 -13.67 2.35
N THR A 206 21.38 -12.92 1.34
CA THR A 206 20.71 -11.68 0.92
C THR A 206 19.28 -11.93 0.45
N LEU A 207 19.03 -12.96 -0.38
CA LEU A 207 17.68 -13.25 -0.87
C LEU A 207 16.75 -13.76 0.23
N THR A 208 17.24 -14.56 1.18
CA THR A 208 16.46 -14.98 2.35
C THR A 208 16.05 -13.77 3.19
N THR A 209 17.01 -12.91 3.54
CA THR A 209 16.70 -11.69 4.31
C THR A 209 15.77 -10.75 3.54
N LEU A 210 15.99 -10.57 2.23
CA LEU A 210 15.11 -9.76 1.38
C LEU A 210 13.69 -10.31 1.36
N ARG A 211 13.51 -11.64 1.28
CA ARG A 211 12.19 -12.28 1.30
C ARG A 211 11.45 -12.01 2.61
N GLU A 212 12.14 -12.18 3.74
CA GLU A 212 11.59 -11.95 5.08
C GLU A 212 11.22 -10.47 5.28
N GLN A 213 12.08 -9.55 4.85
CA GLN A 213 11.85 -8.11 4.94
C GLN A 213 10.69 -7.67 4.04
N VAL A 214 10.59 -8.16 2.80
CA VAL A 214 9.48 -7.82 1.90
C VAL A 214 8.13 -8.34 2.44
N ILE A 215 8.10 -9.49 3.10
CA ILE A 215 6.86 -10.01 3.73
C ILE A 215 6.45 -9.13 4.90
N SER A 216 7.39 -8.77 5.77
CA SER A 216 7.09 -8.12 7.05
C SER A 216 7.04 -6.59 6.98
N ASP A 217 7.75 -5.98 6.03
CA ASP A 217 7.83 -4.52 5.82
C ASP A 217 7.82 -4.16 4.31
N PRO A 218 6.70 -4.38 3.59
CA PRO A 218 6.59 -4.06 2.16
C PRO A 218 6.81 -2.58 1.84
N LEU A 219 6.37 -1.65 2.69
CA LEU A 219 6.49 -0.22 2.43
C LEU A 219 7.94 0.28 2.44
N ALA A 220 8.88 -0.46 3.05
CA ALA A 220 10.31 -0.18 2.92
C ALA A 220 10.82 -0.36 1.48
N TYR A 221 10.10 -1.13 0.66
CA TYR A 221 10.41 -1.38 -0.76
C TYR A 221 9.44 -0.66 -1.69
N TRP A 222 8.85 0.46 -1.25
CA TRP A 222 8.00 1.29 -2.09
C TRP A 222 8.68 2.61 -2.43
N ILE A 223 8.74 2.95 -3.73
CA ILE A 223 9.23 4.23 -4.21
C ILE A 223 8.02 5.05 -4.68
N PRO A 224 7.63 6.11 -3.94
CA PRO A 224 6.54 6.99 -4.37
C PRO A 224 6.95 7.76 -5.64
N ALA A 225 6.00 7.93 -6.56
CA ALA A 225 6.19 8.73 -7.77
C ALA A 225 6.15 10.21 -7.40
N GLN A 226 7.20 10.96 -7.74
CA GLN A 226 7.22 12.39 -7.51
C GLN A 226 6.20 13.10 -8.43
N GLY A 227 5.31 13.90 -7.84
CA GLY A 227 4.36 14.73 -8.57
C GLY A 227 3.04 14.06 -8.98
N SER A 228 2.78 12.82 -8.56
CA SER A 228 1.45 12.20 -8.74
C SER A 228 0.60 12.41 -7.49
N SER A 229 -0.60 12.97 -7.68
CA SER A 229 -1.64 13.02 -6.64
C SER A 229 -2.56 11.80 -6.65
N ALA A 230 -2.39 10.88 -7.62
CA ALA A 230 -3.17 9.65 -7.66
C ALA A 230 -2.71 8.68 -6.56
N PRO A 231 -3.63 8.11 -5.77
CA PRO A 231 -3.32 7.06 -4.80
C PRO A 231 -2.61 5.88 -5.47
N GLY A 232 -1.56 5.36 -4.84
CA GLY A 232 -0.75 4.29 -5.40
C GLY A 232 0.23 4.76 -6.49
N GLY A 233 0.42 6.08 -6.64
CA GLY A 233 1.42 6.64 -7.54
C GLY A 233 2.82 6.27 -7.08
N GLY A 234 3.40 5.21 -7.64
CA GLY A 234 4.74 4.74 -7.30
C GLY A 234 5.08 3.40 -7.92
N ARG A 235 6.18 2.81 -7.47
CA ARG A 235 6.63 1.48 -7.91
C ARG A 235 7.38 0.74 -6.81
N PRO A 236 7.35 -0.61 -6.82
CA PRO A 236 8.22 -1.40 -5.97
C PRO A 236 9.70 -1.12 -6.28
N ASP A 237 10.52 -1.03 -5.23
CA ASP A 237 11.98 -0.96 -5.32
C ASP A 237 12.55 -2.35 -5.61
N THR A 238 13.12 -2.52 -6.81
CA THR A 238 13.77 -3.75 -7.25
C THR A 238 15.29 -3.65 -7.21
N THR A 239 15.88 -2.57 -6.70
CA THR A 239 17.34 -2.32 -6.81
C THR A 239 18.20 -3.41 -6.20
N VAL A 240 17.84 -3.90 -5.01
CA VAL A 240 18.55 -5.02 -4.35
C VAL A 240 18.37 -6.31 -5.14
N TYR A 241 17.13 -6.59 -5.57
CA TYR A 241 16.82 -7.76 -6.39
C TYR A 241 17.62 -7.77 -7.70
N ASP A 242 17.62 -6.65 -8.44
CA ASP A 242 18.29 -6.50 -9.73
C ASP A 242 19.81 -6.63 -9.58
N ARG A 243 20.37 -6.19 -8.44
CA ARG A 243 21.79 -6.37 -8.11
C ARG A 243 22.13 -7.83 -7.89
N GLU A 244 21.37 -8.55 -7.06
CA GLU A 244 21.63 -9.97 -6.79
C GLU A 244 21.37 -10.84 -8.02
N ALA A 245 20.40 -10.48 -8.88
CA ALA A 245 20.17 -11.15 -10.14
C ALA A 245 21.39 -11.04 -11.08
N ARG A 246 22.00 -9.85 -11.17
CA ARG A 246 23.23 -9.65 -11.96
C ARG A 246 24.42 -10.39 -11.36
N ALA A 247 24.57 -10.37 -10.04
CA ALA A 247 25.64 -11.11 -9.36
C ALA A 247 25.52 -12.62 -9.59
N LEU A 248 24.30 -13.17 -9.55
CA LEU A 248 24.08 -14.58 -9.85
C LEU A 248 24.43 -14.93 -11.29
N GLU A 249 24.07 -14.07 -12.25
CA GLU A 249 24.43 -14.27 -13.65
C GLU A 249 25.95 -14.26 -13.88
N GLU A 250 26.67 -13.38 -13.19
CA GLU A 250 28.14 -13.32 -13.24
C GLU A 250 28.75 -14.61 -12.67
N VAL A 251 28.31 -15.03 -11.50
CA VAL A 251 28.73 -16.30 -10.87
C VAL A 251 28.45 -17.51 -11.76
N ARG A 252 27.29 -17.54 -12.44
CA ARG A 252 26.95 -18.62 -13.38
C ARG A 252 27.96 -18.69 -14.52
N ARG A 253 28.35 -17.55 -15.10
CA ARG A 253 29.35 -17.49 -16.18
C ARG A 253 30.72 -17.99 -15.72
N GLU A 254 31.11 -17.67 -14.49
CA GLU A 254 32.35 -18.20 -13.91
C GLU A 254 32.32 -19.72 -13.77
N ILE A 255 31.21 -20.27 -13.26
CA ILE A 255 31.01 -21.72 -13.11
C ILE A 255 31.04 -22.42 -14.49
N ASP A 256 30.41 -21.83 -15.50
CA ASP A 256 30.43 -22.34 -16.87
C ASP A 256 31.84 -22.33 -17.49
N ALA A 257 32.66 -21.32 -17.17
CA ALA A 257 34.06 -21.29 -17.56
C ALA A 257 34.85 -22.42 -16.88
N VAL A 258 34.65 -22.65 -15.58
CA VAL A 258 35.27 -23.76 -14.82
C VAL A 258 34.87 -25.11 -15.40
N LEU A 259 33.59 -25.29 -15.73
CA LEU A 259 33.07 -26.48 -16.43
C LEU A 259 33.82 -26.76 -17.72
N THR A 260 33.95 -25.73 -18.56
CA THR A 260 34.60 -25.83 -19.86
C THR A 260 36.07 -26.24 -19.71
N VAL A 261 36.78 -25.63 -18.77
CA VAL A 261 38.19 -25.95 -18.47
C VAL A 261 38.34 -27.39 -18.00
N ARG A 262 37.45 -27.85 -17.10
CA ARG A 262 37.48 -29.24 -16.61
C ARG A 262 37.23 -30.24 -17.73
N GLN A 263 36.23 -29.99 -18.59
CA GLN A 263 35.92 -30.86 -19.71
C GLN A 263 37.09 -30.95 -20.71
N ASP A 264 37.76 -29.83 -21.02
CA ASP A 264 38.95 -29.84 -21.87
C ASP A 264 40.12 -30.61 -21.22
N ALA A 265 40.35 -30.43 -19.92
CA ALA A 265 41.36 -31.19 -19.19
C ALA A 265 41.08 -32.70 -19.21
N GLU A 266 39.83 -33.12 -18.98
CA GLU A 266 39.42 -34.52 -19.06
C GLU A 266 39.65 -35.09 -20.47
N GLN A 267 39.31 -34.35 -21.53
CA GLN A 267 39.58 -34.76 -22.91
C GLN A 267 41.08 -34.92 -23.20
N ARG A 268 41.91 -34.00 -22.70
CA ARG A 268 43.38 -34.08 -22.85
C ARG A 268 43.95 -35.29 -22.12
N LEU A 269 43.46 -35.61 -20.91
CA LEU A 269 43.88 -36.80 -20.16
C LEU A 269 43.52 -38.10 -20.91
N VAL A 270 42.34 -38.18 -21.51
CA VAL A 270 41.97 -39.34 -22.35
C VAL A 270 42.92 -39.48 -23.54
N LYS A 271 43.19 -38.39 -24.27
CA LYS A 271 44.12 -38.41 -25.41
C LYS A 271 45.53 -38.83 -25.00
N LEU A 272 46.03 -38.34 -23.86
CA LEU A 272 47.34 -38.72 -23.32
C LEU A 272 47.40 -40.21 -22.97
N ARG A 273 46.37 -40.74 -22.32
CA ARG A 273 46.26 -42.18 -22.02
C ARG A 273 46.29 -43.01 -23.30
N ASP A 274 45.59 -42.58 -24.35
CA ASP A 274 45.56 -43.30 -25.62
C ASP A 274 46.91 -43.25 -26.37
N VAL A 275 47.67 -42.18 -26.20
CA VAL A 275 49.05 -42.07 -26.73
C VAL A 275 49.99 -42.99 -25.94
N LEU A 276 49.93 -42.96 -24.61
CA LEU A 276 50.76 -43.83 -23.75
C LEU A 276 50.46 -45.31 -24.00
N SER A 277 49.20 -45.71 -24.12
CA SER A 277 48.81 -47.09 -24.42
C SER A 277 49.28 -47.55 -25.81
N ARG A 278 49.46 -46.62 -26.77
CA ARG A 278 50.04 -46.95 -28.07
C ARG A 278 51.55 -47.11 -28.00
N ALA A 279 52.23 -46.24 -27.25
CA ALA A 279 53.68 -46.33 -27.05
C ALA A 279 54.10 -47.59 -26.28
N ASP A 280 53.27 -48.08 -25.36
CA ASP A 280 53.53 -49.31 -24.60
C ASP A 280 53.34 -50.60 -25.42
N ARG A 281 52.68 -50.51 -26.59
CA ARG A 281 52.46 -51.64 -27.51
C ARG A 281 53.51 -51.75 -28.61
N THR A 282 54.41 -50.77 -28.73
CA THR A 282 55.49 -50.71 -29.73
C THR A 282 56.82 -50.95 -29.07
#